data_AF-A0A958BLB2-F1
#
_entry.id   AF-A0A958BLB2-F1
#
_cell.length_a   1.000
_cell.length_b   1.000
_cell.length_c   1.000
_cell.angle_alpha   90.00
_cell.angle_beta   90.00
_cell.angle_gamma   90.00
#
_symmetry.space_group_name_H-M   'P 1'
#
loop_
_entity.id
_entity.type
_entity.pdbx_description
1 polymer ?
#
loop_
_entity_poly.entity_id
_entity_poly.type
_entity_poly.pdbx_seq_one_letter_code
_entity_poly.pdbx_strand_id
1 'polypeptide(L)'
;MSWRRINALIFLGWRYAIHLLKALSPFHRRPGLEKFLENYAGDGITLISASEREGLPKMERCIGCDACLHPFFSSEQRYDPRRATPRDLALCLSRSMPDYKAARAILAGWENPASFATACPRGVDLAATVAMMRRHLSEYDAYMGETRVENSKTAKEHLAA
;
A
#
# COMPACT_ATOMS: atom_id res chain seq x y z
N MET A 1 -32.93 -35.37 13.08
CA MET A 1 -31.62 -34.70 12.85
C MET A 1 -30.52 -35.76 13.01
N SER A 2 -29.62 -35.96 12.05
CA SER A 2 -28.65 -37.06 12.16
C SER A 2 -27.63 -36.78 13.28
N TRP A 3 -27.23 -37.83 14.00
CA TRP A 3 -26.27 -37.76 15.11
C TRP A 3 -24.98 -37.01 14.75
N ARG A 4 -24.52 -37.17 13.51
CA ARG A 4 -23.36 -36.45 12.95
C ARG A 4 -23.53 -34.93 12.96
N ARG A 5 -24.73 -34.43 12.67
CA ARG A 5 -25.02 -32.99 12.66
C ARG A 5 -25.07 -32.41 14.08
N ILE A 6 -25.61 -33.16 15.03
CA ILE A 6 -25.67 -32.75 16.45
C ILE A 6 -24.25 -32.64 17.00
N ASN A 7 -23.40 -33.65 16.79
CA ASN A 7 -22.00 -33.61 17.22
C ASN A 7 -21.22 -32.48 16.54
N ALA A 8 -21.44 -32.24 15.25
CA ALA A 8 -20.79 -31.14 14.55
C ALA A 8 -21.17 -29.77 15.14
N LEU A 9 -22.47 -29.56 15.45
CA LEU A 9 -22.95 -28.32 16.06
C LEU A 9 -22.42 -28.11 17.48
N ILE A 10 -22.40 -29.17 18.30
CA ILE A 10 -21.83 -29.12 19.65
C ILE A 10 -20.36 -28.76 19.58
N PHE A 11 -19.61 -29.41 18.68
CA PHE A 11 -18.19 -29.15 18.54
C PHE A 11 -17.90 -27.73 18.04
N LEU A 12 -18.69 -27.24 17.08
CA LEU A 12 -18.58 -25.87 16.58
C LEU A 12 -18.92 -24.85 17.67
N GLY A 13 -20.02 -25.06 18.38
CA GLY A 13 -20.46 -24.20 19.49
C GLY A 13 -19.44 -24.15 20.63
N TRP A 14 -18.89 -25.30 21.02
CA TRP A 14 -17.82 -25.40 22.02
C TRP A 14 -16.57 -24.62 21.60
N ARG A 15 -16.14 -24.77 20.35
CA ARG A 15 -14.96 -24.08 19.81
C ARG A 15 -15.18 -22.57 19.73
N TYR A 16 -16.38 -22.15 19.36
CA TYR A 16 -16.80 -20.75 19.35
C TYR A 16 -16.82 -20.16 20.77
N ALA A 17 -17.38 -20.88 21.75
CA ALA A 17 -17.38 -20.45 23.14
C ALA A 17 -15.96 -20.29 23.70
N ILE A 18 -15.06 -21.24 23.45
CA ILE A 18 -13.63 -21.11 23.80
C ILE A 18 -13.01 -19.90 23.12
N HIS A 19 -13.32 -19.66 21.84
CA HIS A 19 -12.78 -18.52 21.10
C HIS A 19 -13.22 -17.19 21.73
N LEU A 20 -14.50 -17.03 22.06
CA LEU A 20 -15.02 -15.86 22.77
C LEU A 20 -14.36 -15.66 24.13
N LEU A 21 -14.24 -16.74 24.93
CA LEU A 21 -13.58 -16.68 26.24
C LEU A 21 -12.10 -16.27 26.12
N LYS A 22 -11.40 -16.74 25.07
CA LYS A 22 -10.03 -16.30 24.78
C LYS A 22 -9.97 -14.84 24.32
N ALA A 23 -10.88 -14.42 23.44
CA ALA A 23 -10.93 -13.05 22.95
C ALA A 23 -11.21 -12.02 24.06
N LEU A 24 -11.97 -12.41 25.08
CA LEU A 24 -12.28 -11.58 26.26
C LEU A 24 -11.19 -11.62 27.33
N SER A 25 -10.20 -12.51 27.22
CA SER A 25 -9.12 -12.60 28.20
C SER A 25 -8.15 -11.42 28.05
N PRO A 26 -7.89 -10.64 29.12
CA PRO A 26 -6.94 -9.52 29.06
C PRO A 26 -5.48 -9.99 28.84
N PHE A 27 -5.21 -11.28 28.99
CA PHE A 27 -3.91 -11.90 28.74
C PHE A 27 -3.77 -12.49 27.33
N HIS A 28 -4.81 -12.39 26.51
CA HIS A 28 -4.74 -12.85 25.12
C HIS A 28 -3.94 -11.85 24.29
N ARG A 29 -2.63 -12.11 24.15
CA ARG A 29 -1.82 -11.46 23.13
C ARG A 29 -2.43 -11.75 21.77
N ARG A 30 -2.46 -10.76 20.89
CA ARG A 30 -2.90 -10.88 19.49
C ARG A 30 -1.67 -11.13 18.61
N PRO A 31 -1.10 -12.35 18.56
CA PRO A 31 0.11 -12.62 17.78
C PRO A 31 -0.14 -12.42 16.27
N GLY A 32 -1.40 -12.33 15.84
CA GLY A 32 -1.75 -12.13 14.44
C GLY A 32 -1.14 -10.85 13.86
N LEU A 33 -1.10 -9.75 14.62
CA LEU A 33 -0.50 -8.51 14.13
C LEU A 33 1.03 -8.58 14.12
N GLU A 34 1.63 -9.06 15.20
CA GLU A 34 3.10 -9.23 15.30
C GLU A 34 3.61 -10.16 14.19
N LYS A 35 3.02 -11.35 14.04
CA LYS A 35 3.37 -12.30 12.98
C LYS A 35 3.09 -11.76 11.58
N PHE A 36 2.04 -10.95 11.42
CA PHE A 36 1.78 -10.28 10.16
C PHE A 36 2.90 -9.29 9.83
N LEU A 37 3.29 -8.44 10.78
CA LEU A 37 4.40 -7.51 10.59
C LEU A 37 5.72 -8.23 10.33
N GLU A 38 6.00 -9.34 11.01
CA GLU A 38 7.17 -10.18 10.75
C GLU A 38 7.16 -10.78 9.33
N ASN A 39 6.06 -11.42 8.93
CA ASN A 39 5.97 -12.09 7.63
C ASN A 39 6.05 -11.12 6.44
N TYR A 40 5.50 -9.92 6.62
CA TYR A 40 5.40 -8.91 5.56
C TYR A 40 6.43 -7.79 5.72
N ALA A 41 7.38 -7.91 6.66
CA ALA A 41 8.44 -6.92 6.85
C ALA A 41 9.18 -6.68 5.53
N GLY A 42 9.62 -7.76 4.87
CA GLY A 42 10.39 -7.71 3.62
C GLY A 42 9.65 -7.13 2.41
N ASP A 43 8.32 -6.96 2.49
CA ASP A 43 7.51 -6.41 1.41
C ASP A 43 7.53 -4.86 1.40
N GLY A 44 8.10 -4.24 2.45
CA GLY A 44 8.22 -2.78 2.53
C GLY A 44 6.86 -2.08 2.59
N ILE A 45 5.86 -2.74 3.21
CA ILE A 45 4.50 -2.19 3.36
C ILE A 45 4.56 -0.99 4.31
N THR A 46 4.16 0.17 3.83
CA THR A 46 4.13 1.40 4.63
C THR A 46 2.78 1.56 5.33
N LEU A 47 2.81 2.13 6.53
CA LEU A 47 1.59 2.39 7.30
C LEU A 47 0.83 3.57 6.70
N ILE A 48 -0.49 3.42 6.59
CA ILE A 48 -1.41 4.50 6.22
C ILE A 48 -1.82 5.25 7.49
N SER A 49 -1.57 6.55 7.51
CA SER A 49 -1.95 7.45 8.60
C SER A 49 -3.47 7.69 8.66
N ALA A 50 -3.96 8.23 9.78
CA ALA A 50 -5.38 8.52 9.94
C ALA A 50 -5.88 9.55 8.90
N SER A 51 -5.12 10.62 8.67
CA SER A 51 -5.46 11.67 7.71
C SER A 51 -5.46 11.16 6.26
N GLU A 52 -4.53 10.28 5.90
CA GLU A 52 -4.55 9.65 4.57
C GLU A 52 -5.75 8.73 4.43
N ARG A 53 -6.10 7.96 5.46
CA ARG A 53 -7.26 7.08 5.44
C ARG A 53 -8.56 7.86 5.20
N GLU A 54 -8.69 9.04 5.81
CA GLU A 54 -9.82 9.94 5.57
C GLU A 54 -9.82 10.50 4.13
N GLY A 55 -8.64 10.70 3.55
CA GLY A 55 -8.46 11.18 2.17
C GLY A 55 -8.62 10.12 1.07
N LEU A 56 -8.45 8.83 1.39
CA LEU A 56 -8.50 7.72 0.42
C LEU A 56 -9.74 7.75 -0.49
N PRO A 57 -10.97 7.99 0.00
CA PRO A 57 -12.14 8.04 -0.86
C PRO A 57 -12.11 9.14 -1.93
N LYS A 58 -11.26 10.16 -1.81
CA LYS A 58 -11.03 11.18 -2.85
C LYS A 58 -9.88 10.79 -3.78
N MET A 59 -8.82 10.20 -3.24
CA MET A 59 -7.65 9.75 -4.01
C MET A 59 -8.01 8.58 -4.95
N GLU A 60 -8.90 7.69 -4.54
CA GLU A 60 -9.23 6.45 -5.28
C GLU A 60 -10.31 6.62 -6.36
N ARG A 61 -10.84 7.84 -6.57
CA ARG A 61 -11.95 8.09 -7.52
C ARG A 61 -11.58 8.03 -9.00
N CYS A 62 -10.31 7.76 -9.30
CA CYS A 62 -9.84 7.70 -10.68
C CYS A 62 -10.58 6.62 -11.47
N ILE A 63 -11.15 7.02 -12.60
CA ILE A 63 -11.87 6.13 -13.54
C ILE A 63 -11.07 5.87 -14.83
N GLY A 64 -9.83 6.37 -14.92
CA GLY A 64 -9.00 6.19 -16.10
C GLY A 64 -9.49 6.92 -17.35
N CYS A 65 -10.07 8.12 -17.22
CA CYS A 65 -10.66 8.87 -18.33
C CYS A 65 -9.70 9.80 -19.10
N ASP A 66 -8.41 9.80 -18.75
CA ASP A 66 -7.33 10.54 -19.43
C ASP A 66 -7.44 12.07 -19.45
N ALA A 67 -8.47 12.67 -18.84
CA ALA A 67 -8.66 14.13 -18.82
C ALA A 67 -7.46 14.89 -18.21
N CYS A 68 -6.83 14.32 -17.18
CA CYS A 68 -5.64 14.89 -16.54
C CYS A 68 -4.35 14.76 -17.39
N LEU A 69 -4.38 14.04 -18.52
CA LEU A 69 -3.24 13.87 -19.41
C LEU A 69 -3.14 14.97 -20.47
N HIS A 70 -4.21 15.74 -20.71
CA HIS A 70 -4.18 16.79 -21.73
C HIS A 70 -3.04 17.82 -21.52
N PRO A 71 -2.75 18.31 -20.29
CA PRO A 71 -1.58 19.16 -20.04
C PRO A 71 -0.24 18.41 -20.15
N PHE A 72 -0.26 17.09 -19.96
CA PHE A 72 0.94 16.24 -20.08
C PHE A 72 1.40 16.14 -21.55
N PHE A 73 0.45 16.10 -22.48
CA PHE A 73 0.72 16.01 -23.93
C PHE A 73 1.05 17.34 -24.62
N SER A 74 0.79 18.48 -23.97
CA SER A 74 1.08 19.80 -24.54
C SER A 74 2.52 20.28 -24.31
N SER A 75 3.29 19.60 -23.45
CA SER A 75 4.73 19.84 -23.33
C SER A 75 5.47 19.11 -24.46
N GLU A 76 6.62 19.62 -24.93
CA GLU A 76 7.42 19.01 -26.02
C GLU A 76 7.89 17.57 -25.73
N GLN A 77 7.58 17.01 -24.56
CA GLN A 77 7.74 15.60 -24.25
C GLN A 77 6.70 14.78 -25.01
N ARG A 78 7.09 14.27 -26.18
CA ARG A 78 6.34 13.21 -26.90
C ARG A 78 5.88 12.14 -25.91
N TYR A 79 4.60 11.79 -25.99
CA TYR A 79 4.03 10.65 -25.26
C TYR A 79 4.92 9.41 -25.46
N ASP A 80 5.54 8.97 -24.37
CA ASP A 80 6.18 7.67 -24.29
C ASP A 80 5.20 6.73 -23.59
N PRO A 81 4.62 5.73 -24.29
CA PRO A 81 3.68 4.79 -23.68
C PRO A 81 4.33 3.94 -22.57
N ARG A 82 5.66 3.98 -22.43
CA ARG A 82 6.41 3.32 -21.36
C ARG A 82 6.60 4.22 -20.14
N ARG A 83 6.28 5.51 -20.24
CA ARG A 83 6.29 6.44 -19.11
C ARG A 83 4.92 6.48 -18.47
N ALA A 84 4.89 6.17 -17.19
CA ALA A 84 3.67 6.26 -16.41
C ALA A 84 3.30 7.73 -16.11
N THR A 85 2.01 7.96 -15.94
CA THR A 85 1.33 9.26 -16.05
C THR A 85 0.57 9.62 -14.77
N PRO A 86 0.04 10.86 -14.63
CA PRO A 86 -0.88 11.24 -13.55
C PRO A 86 -2.03 10.27 -13.33
N ARG A 87 -2.57 9.72 -14.43
CA ARG A 87 -3.59 8.68 -14.36
C ARG A 87 -3.06 7.41 -13.71
N ASP A 88 -1.90 6.93 -14.14
CA ASP A 88 -1.37 5.65 -13.66
C ASP A 88 -1.04 5.72 -12.16
N LEU A 89 -0.57 6.89 -11.69
CA LEU A 89 -0.41 7.13 -10.25
C LEU A 89 -1.71 6.91 -9.48
N ALA A 90 -2.78 7.62 -9.87
CA ALA A 90 -4.07 7.55 -9.17
C ALA A 90 -4.85 6.24 -9.41
N LEU A 91 -4.62 5.57 -10.54
CA LEU A 91 -5.36 4.38 -10.94
C LEU A 91 -4.78 3.09 -10.36
N CYS A 92 -3.45 2.95 -10.32
CA CYS A 92 -2.82 1.70 -9.89
C CYS A 92 -1.65 1.88 -8.92
N LEU A 93 -0.84 2.93 -9.05
CA LEU A 93 0.42 3.00 -8.28
C LEU A 93 0.26 3.54 -6.86
N SER A 94 -0.88 4.11 -6.49
CA SER A 94 -1.15 4.61 -5.13
C SER A 94 -2.17 3.78 -4.35
N ARG A 95 -2.59 2.63 -4.87
CA ARG A 95 -3.59 1.74 -4.23
C ARG A 95 -2.92 0.73 -3.31
N SER A 96 -3.70 -0.20 -2.73
CA SER A 96 -3.34 -1.09 -1.62
C SER A 96 -2.07 -1.95 -1.78
N MET A 97 -1.46 -2.01 -2.97
CA MET A 97 -0.14 -2.58 -3.22
C MET A 97 0.60 -1.71 -4.24
N PRO A 98 1.16 -0.58 -3.80
CA PRO A 98 1.77 0.38 -4.70
C PRO A 98 3.11 -0.17 -5.24
N ASP A 99 3.34 -0.07 -6.54
CA ASP A 99 4.67 -0.31 -7.10
C ASP A 99 5.55 0.93 -6.83
N TYR A 100 6.29 0.88 -5.72
CA TYR A 100 7.17 1.97 -5.30
C TYR A 100 8.29 2.27 -6.30
N LYS A 101 8.78 1.28 -7.06
CA LYS A 101 9.81 1.53 -8.07
C LYS A 101 9.24 2.34 -9.24
N ALA A 102 8.07 1.94 -9.74
CA ALA A 102 7.38 2.68 -10.78
C ALA A 102 6.95 4.07 -10.29
N ALA A 103 6.39 4.18 -9.08
CA ALA A 103 5.99 5.44 -8.49
C ALA A 103 7.16 6.44 -8.35
N ARG A 104 8.34 5.98 -7.91
CA ARG A 104 9.56 6.81 -7.82
C ARG A 104 9.92 7.43 -9.15
N ALA A 105 9.98 6.62 -10.21
CA ALA A 105 10.39 7.08 -11.53
C ALA A 105 9.48 8.20 -12.05
N ILE A 106 8.18 8.11 -11.74
CA ILE A 106 7.17 9.09 -12.16
C ILE A 106 7.27 10.37 -11.34
N LEU A 107 7.32 10.24 -10.02
CA LEU A 107 7.26 11.38 -9.10
C LEU A 107 8.51 12.26 -9.15
N ALA A 108 9.64 11.72 -9.60
CA ALA A 108 10.87 12.47 -9.82
C ALA A 108 10.72 13.59 -10.87
N GLY A 109 9.80 13.43 -11.84
CA GLY A 109 9.59 14.41 -12.90
C GLY A 109 8.47 15.42 -12.62
N TRP A 110 7.81 15.38 -11.46
CA TRP A 110 6.59 16.16 -11.20
C TRP A 110 6.82 17.27 -10.17
N GLU A 111 6.98 18.49 -10.66
CA GLU A 111 7.14 19.67 -9.79
C GLU A 111 5.79 20.21 -9.28
N ASN A 112 4.71 20.16 -10.09
CA ASN A 112 3.41 20.72 -9.73
C ASN A 112 2.20 19.79 -10.05
N PRO A 113 1.92 18.79 -9.20
CA PRO A 113 0.84 17.82 -9.43
C PRO A 113 -0.58 18.40 -9.28
N ALA A 114 -0.73 19.55 -8.59
CA ALA A 114 -2.02 20.20 -8.40
C ALA A 114 -2.61 20.73 -9.73
N SER A 115 -1.74 21.05 -10.69
CA SER A 115 -2.15 21.52 -12.02
C SER A 115 -2.98 20.49 -12.80
N PHE A 116 -2.82 19.19 -12.53
CA PHE A 116 -3.56 18.12 -13.20
C PHE A 116 -4.91 17.82 -12.57
N ALA A 117 -5.13 18.22 -11.31
CA ALA A 117 -6.35 17.93 -10.57
C ALA A 117 -7.55 18.73 -11.11
N THR A 118 -7.32 19.92 -11.68
CA THR A 118 -8.36 20.80 -12.23
C THR A 118 -9.10 20.20 -13.42
N ALA A 119 -8.44 19.34 -14.20
CA ALA A 119 -9.03 18.66 -15.35
C ALA A 119 -9.83 17.40 -14.94
N CYS A 120 -9.78 16.97 -13.68
CA CYS A 120 -10.37 15.70 -13.27
C CYS A 120 -11.89 15.81 -13.05
N PRO A 121 -12.73 15.13 -13.85
CA PRO A 121 -14.19 15.18 -13.69
C PRO A 121 -14.70 14.48 -12.42
N ARG A 122 -13.85 13.71 -11.75
CA ARG A 122 -14.18 12.99 -10.51
C ARG A 122 -13.64 13.67 -9.25
N GLY A 123 -12.91 14.79 -9.41
CA GLY A 123 -12.27 15.51 -8.31
C GLY A 123 -11.27 14.64 -7.56
N VAL A 124 -10.41 13.90 -8.29
CA VAL A 124 -9.32 13.13 -7.69
C VAL A 124 -8.30 14.10 -7.10
N ASP A 125 -7.97 13.90 -5.83
CA ASP A 125 -6.96 14.71 -5.14
C ASP A 125 -5.55 14.20 -5.46
N LEU A 126 -5.06 14.57 -6.66
CA LEU A 126 -3.71 14.18 -7.11
C LEU A 126 -2.60 14.77 -6.24
N ALA A 127 -2.81 15.96 -5.66
CA ALA A 127 -1.84 16.57 -4.78
C ALA A 127 -1.66 15.75 -3.49
N ALA A 128 -2.77 15.37 -2.84
CA ALA A 128 -2.73 14.47 -1.69
C ALA A 128 -2.15 13.10 -2.05
N THR A 129 -2.49 12.55 -3.22
CA THR A 129 -1.95 11.28 -3.70
C THR A 129 -0.44 11.31 -3.84
N VAL A 130 0.10 12.40 -4.44
CA VAL A 130 1.56 12.58 -4.58
C VAL A 130 2.24 12.77 -3.23
N ALA A 131 1.65 13.54 -2.32
CA ALA A 131 2.20 13.74 -0.98
C ALA A 131 2.28 12.43 -0.20
N MET A 132 1.20 11.64 -0.19
CA MET A 132 1.15 10.30 0.41
C MET A 132 2.23 9.40 -0.19
N MET A 133 2.33 9.35 -1.52
CA MET A 133 3.30 8.48 -2.20
C MET A 133 4.76 8.90 -1.97
N ARG A 134 5.06 10.20 -1.88
CA ARG A 134 6.40 10.69 -1.50
C ARG A 134 6.77 10.26 -0.08
N ARG A 135 5.83 10.35 0.87
CA ARG A 135 6.04 9.85 2.24
C ARG A 135 6.29 8.34 2.23
N HIS A 136 5.43 7.57 1.57
CA HIS A 136 5.60 6.12 1.50
C HIS A 136 6.93 5.74 0.84
N LEU A 137 7.36 6.43 -0.21
CA LEU A 137 8.65 6.18 -0.85
C LEU A 137 9.83 6.46 0.08
N SER A 138 9.76 7.50 0.91
CA SER A 138 10.80 7.78 1.90
C SER A 138 10.91 6.69 2.98
N GLU A 139 9.77 6.17 3.43
CA GLU A 139 9.71 5.05 4.39
C GLU A 139 10.21 3.75 3.75
N TYR A 140 9.79 3.47 2.52
CA TYR A 140 10.28 2.34 1.73
C TYR A 140 11.79 2.40 1.53
N ASP A 141 12.36 3.57 1.22
CA ASP A 141 13.80 3.74 1.05
C ASP A 141 14.59 3.54 2.33
N ALA A 142 14.11 4.10 3.45
CA ALA A 142 14.72 3.88 4.75
C ALA A 142 14.76 2.38 5.07
N TYR A 143 13.63 1.70 4.90
CA TYR A 143 13.51 0.27 5.16
C TYR A 143 14.39 -0.60 4.24
N MET A 144 14.35 -0.36 2.92
CA MET A 144 15.17 -1.12 1.97
C MET A 144 16.66 -0.81 2.13
N GLY A 145 17.02 0.40 2.54
CA GLY A 145 18.37 0.79 2.90
C GLY A 145 18.90 -0.03 4.08
N GLU A 146 18.15 -0.08 5.17
CA GLU A 146 18.48 -0.87 6.37
C GLU A 146 18.59 -2.37 6.06
N THR A 147 17.60 -2.92 5.35
CA THR A 147 17.56 -4.34 4.98
C THR A 147 18.73 -4.74 4.08
N ARG A 148 19.13 -3.87 3.14
CA ARG A 148 20.30 -4.09 2.28
C ARG A 148 21.61 -4.07 3.07
N VAL A 149 21.72 -3.19 4.07
CA VAL A 149 22.89 -3.13 4.95
C VAL A 149 23.00 -4.42 5.76
N GLU A 150 21.89 -4.89 6.35
CA GLU A 150 21.85 -6.12 7.15
C GLU A 150 22.25 -7.35 6.31
N ASN A 151 21.61 -7.57 5.16
CA ASN A 151 21.93 -8.67 4.25
C ASN A 151 23.39 -8.65 3.76
N SER A 152 23.97 -7.46 3.57
CA SER A 152 25.37 -7.33 3.15
C SER A 152 26.37 -7.71 4.26
N LYS A 153 26.00 -7.54 5.53
CA LYS A 153 26.81 -7.98 6.68
C LYS A 153 26.77 -9.50 6.78
N THR A 154 25.57 -10.09 6.75
CA THR A 154 25.38 -11.55 6.80
C THR A 154 26.08 -12.25 5.64
N ALA A 155 26.00 -11.69 4.42
CA ALA A 155 26.69 -12.24 3.26
C ALA A 155 28.23 -12.19 3.40
N LYS A 156 28.79 -11.11 3.97
CA LYS A 156 30.23 -11.02 4.25
C LYS A 156 30.69 -12.00 5.32
N GLU A 157 29.88 -12.22 6.35
CA GLU A 157 30.15 -13.20 7.41
C GLU A 157 30.13 -14.64 6.87
N HIS A 158 29.17 -14.98 6.01
CA HIS A 158 29.11 -16.30 5.36
C HIS A 158 30.23 -16.55 4.34
N LEU A 159 30.79 -15.50 3.72
CA LEU A 159 31.92 -15.63 2.79
C LEU A 159 33.28 -15.65 3.52
N ALA A 160 33.32 -15.27 4.79
CA ALA A 160 34.52 -15.27 5.63
C ALA A 160 34.67 -16.54 6.49
N ALA A 161 33.66 -17.43 6.47
CA ALA A 161 33.64 -18.73 7.13
C ALA A 161 33.93 -19.86 6.14
#